data_AF-A0AAE9DRW0-F1
#
_entry.id   AF-A0AAE9DRW0-F1
#
_cell.length_a   1.000
_cell.length_b   1.000
_cell.length_c   1.000
_cell.angle_alpha   90.00
_cell.angle_beta   90.00
_cell.angle_gamma   90.00
#
_symmetry.space_group_name_H-M   'P 1'
#
loop_
_entity.id
_entity.type
_entity.pdbx_description
1 polymer ?
#
loop_
_entity_poly.entity_id
_entity_poly.type
_entity_poly.pdbx_seq_one_letter_code
_entity_poly.pdbx_strand_id
1 'polypeptide(L)'
;MGGIFSKKEKAPKSAPVSDQDNAILALKTQRDKMKQMVKRKENCLEKERQLAKQLLKDGKKDRALLILKKKRYQENIIDQTLKHLSKIEQMVTDLEFAEVQQRVTEGLRQGNEALKRMNQLFDIDEIDKIMEETKEAAEYQAEISNMLSGQLSNADVSDVEKELEELLAAQVPVDLPEVPDHEMPEKVAEKEKEKPRREKIALEA
;
A
#
# COMPACT_ATOMS: atom_id res chain seq x y z
N MET A 1 -56.20 -17.19 19.24
CA MET A 1 -55.88 -16.54 17.95
C MET A 1 -55.38 -15.14 18.25
N GLY A 2 -54.27 -14.61 17.74
CA GLY A 2 -53.20 -15.16 16.91
C GLY A 2 -51.95 -14.32 17.17
N GLY A 3 -50.79 -14.97 17.20
CA GLY A 3 -49.49 -14.33 17.24
C GLY A 3 -49.07 -14.01 15.81
N ILE A 4 -49.03 -12.72 15.47
CA ILE A 4 -48.57 -12.25 14.16
C ILE A 4 -47.51 -11.17 14.40
N PHE A 5 -46.40 -11.32 13.70
CA PHE A 5 -45.27 -10.39 13.57
C PHE A 5 -44.20 -10.41 14.66
N SER A 6 -43.37 -11.47 14.61
CA SER A 6 -41.95 -11.38 14.99
C SER A 6 -41.11 -11.99 13.86
N LYS A 7 -41.15 -11.37 12.68
CA LYS A 7 -40.25 -11.72 11.58
C LYS A 7 -38.87 -11.17 11.96
N LYS A 8 -38.05 -11.98 12.63
CA LYS A 8 -36.62 -11.71 12.80
C LYS A 8 -36.03 -11.53 11.40
N GLU A 9 -35.74 -10.29 11.02
CA GLU A 9 -34.85 -10.00 9.91
C GLU A 9 -33.53 -10.71 10.22
N LYS A 10 -33.17 -11.68 9.38
CA LYS A 10 -31.87 -12.33 9.43
C LYS A 10 -30.85 -11.23 9.14
N ALA A 11 -30.01 -10.93 10.13
CA ALA A 11 -28.85 -10.08 9.95
C ALA A 11 -28.10 -10.48 8.68
N PRO A 12 -27.55 -9.52 7.90
CA PRO A 12 -26.81 -9.83 6.69
C PRO A 12 -25.71 -10.83 7.06
N LYS A 13 -25.73 -11.99 6.41
CA LYS A 13 -24.68 -13.01 6.57
C LYS A 13 -23.36 -12.31 6.28
N SER A 14 -22.47 -12.26 7.26
CA SER A 14 -21.09 -11.80 7.07
C SER A 14 -20.52 -12.49 5.83
N ALA A 15 -19.75 -11.74 5.03
CA ALA A 15 -19.11 -12.26 3.83
C ALA A 15 -18.46 -13.64 4.09
N PRO A 16 -18.51 -14.57 3.12
CA PRO A 16 -17.88 -15.88 3.28
C PRO A 16 -16.40 -15.68 3.62
N VAL A 17 -15.96 -16.33 4.70
CA VAL A 17 -14.57 -16.29 5.17
C VAL A 17 -13.68 -16.77 4.03
N SER A 18 -12.72 -15.95 3.62
CA SER A 18 -11.77 -16.29 2.57
C SER A 18 -10.80 -17.36 3.07
N ASP A 19 -10.23 -18.17 2.18
CA ASP A 19 -9.14 -19.10 2.53
C ASP A 19 -7.95 -18.34 3.13
N GLN A 20 -7.76 -17.08 2.73
CA GLN A 20 -6.77 -16.16 3.29
C GLN A 20 -7.06 -15.80 4.76
N ASP A 21 -8.33 -15.53 5.10
CA ASP A 21 -8.74 -15.24 6.48
C ASP A 21 -8.48 -16.43 7.40
N ASN A 22 -8.74 -17.66 6.90
CA ASN A 22 -8.45 -18.89 7.62
C ASN A 22 -6.93 -19.08 7.84
N ALA A 23 -6.11 -18.76 6.85
CA ALA A 23 -4.65 -18.80 6.96
C ALA A 23 -4.12 -17.77 7.99
N ILE A 24 -4.63 -16.54 7.93
CA ILE A 24 -4.29 -15.47 8.89
C ILE A 24 -4.70 -15.88 10.31
N LEU A 25 -5.89 -16.46 10.48
CA LEU A 25 -6.36 -16.97 11.77
C LEU A 25 -5.45 -18.08 12.32
N ALA A 26 -5.03 -19.02 11.47
CA ALA A 26 -4.13 -20.10 11.85
C ALA A 26 -2.77 -19.56 12.32
N LEU A 27 -2.19 -18.59 11.59
CA LEU A 27 -0.94 -17.94 11.96
C LEU A 27 -1.06 -17.15 13.27
N LYS A 28 -2.15 -16.37 13.44
CA LYS A 28 -2.43 -15.63 14.68
C LYS A 28 -2.60 -16.57 15.88
N THR A 29 -3.30 -17.68 15.69
CA THR A 29 -3.44 -18.73 16.72
C THR A 29 -2.09 -19.34 17.08
N GLN A 30 -1.23 -19.62 16.09
CA GLN A 30 0.11 -20.17 16.33
C GLN A 30 0.99 -19.17 17.08
N ARG A 31 0.96 -17.89 16.71
CA ARG A 31 1.65 -16.81 17.42
C ARG A 31 1.26 -16.79 18.90
N ASP A 32 -0.04 -16.85 19.21
CA ASP A 32 -0.54 -16.77 20.58
C ASP A 32 -0.14 -18.00 21.41
N LYS A 33 -0.18 -19.19 20.80
CA LYS A 33 0.36 -20.42 21.42
C LYS A 33 1.86 -20.29 21.73
N MET A 34 2.65 -19.75 20.81
CA MET A 34 4.08 -19.53 21.02
C MET A 34 4.34 -18.50 22.12
N LYS A 35 3.60 -17.39 22.16
CA LYS A 35 3.66 -16.41 23.27
C LYS A 35 3.37 -17.06 24.62
N GLN A 36 2.35 -17.93 24.67
CA GLN A 36 2.02 -18.65 25.89
C GLN A 36 3.12 -19.65 26.31
N MET A 37 3.73 -20.35 25.34
CA MET A 37 4.86 -21.26 25.61
C MET A 37 6.09 -20.52 26.15
N VAL A 38 6.44 -19.37 25.57
CA VAL A 38 7.54 -18.51 26.05
C VAL A 38 7.29 -18.13 27.51
N LYS A 39 6.11 -17.55 27.81
CA LYS A 39 5.75 -17.14 29.17
C LYS A 39 5.80 -18.29 30.18
N ARG A 40 5.35 -19.48 29.79
CA ARG A 40 5.45 -20.69 30.64
C ARG A 40 6.91 -21.08 30.90
N LYS A 41 7.78 -21.01 29.90
CA LYS A 41 9.22 -21.34 30.05
C LYS A 41 9.97 -20.30 30.86
N GLU A 42 9.67 -19.01 30.72
CA GLU A 42 10.23 -17.94 31.55
C GLU A 42 9.92 -18.15 33.05
N ASN A 43 8.69 -18.54 33.36
CA ASN A 43 8.30 -18.89 34.74
C ASN A 43 9.07 -20.11 35.28
N CYS A 44 9.38 -21.10 34.43
CA CYS A 44 10.22 -22.24 34.81
C CYS A 44 11.67 -21.81 35.06
N LEU A 45 12.19 -20.90 34.23
CA LEU A 45 13.54 -20.34 34.31
C LEU A 45 13.81 -19.65 35.66
N GLU A 46 12.84 -18.88 36.17
CA GLU A 46 12.93 -18.25 37.49
C GLU A 46 12.99 -19.28 38.62
N LYS A 47 12.18 -20.35 38.54
CA LYS A 47 12.23 -21.46 39.52
C LYS A 47 13.57 -22.18 39.48
N GLU A 48 14.10 -22.46 38.29
CA GLU A 48 15.42 -23.08 38.13
C GLU A 48 16.55 -22.19 38.67
N ARG A 49 16.43 -20.87 38.52
CA ARG A 49 17.36 -19.90 39.11
C ARG A 49 17.34 -19.93 40.64
N GLN A 50 16.16 -19.99 41.25
CA GLN A 50 16.01 -20.11 42.70
C GLN A 50 16.58 -21.45 43.22
N LEU A 51 16.27 -22.54 42.53
CA LEU A 51 16.77 -23.87 42.87
C LEU A 51 18.30 -23.94 42.76
N ALA A 52 18.90 -23.35 41.72
CA ALA A 52 20.35 -23.24 41.59
C ALA A 52 20.98 -22.46 42.76
N LYS A 53 20.36 -21.34 43.18
CA LYS A 53 20.81 -20.57 44.36
C LYS A 53 20.74 -21.39 45.66
N GLN A 54 19.69 -22.18 45.85
CA GLN A 54 19.54 -23.06 47.01
C GLN A 54 20.62 -24.16 47.02
N LEU A 55 20.85 -24.83 45.88
CA LEU A 55 21.88 -25.87 45.75
C LEU A 55 23.30 -25.33 46.02
N LEU A 56 23.58 -24.08 45.67
CA LEU A 56 24.83 -23.42 46.01
C LEU A 56 24.98 -23.16 47.51
N LYS A 57 23.90 -22.78 48.20
CA LYS A 57 23.90 -22.63 49.68
C LYS A 57 24.12 -23.96 50.39
N ASP A 58 23.57 -25.04 49.85
CA ASP A 58 23.75 -26.42 50.34
C ASP A 58 25.15 -27.02 50.03
N GLY A 59 26.04 -26.28 49.36
CA GLY A 59 27.37 -26.77 48.96
C GLY A 59 27.38 -27.78 47.80
N LYS A 60 26.23 -28.07 47.18
CA LYS A 60 26.08 -29.07 46.10
C LYS A 60 26.40 -28.47 44.72
N LYS A 61 27.67 -28.14 44.50
CA LYS A 61 28.15 -27.44 43.28
C LYS A 61 27.84 -28.16 41.97
N ASP A 62 28.04 -29.48 41.89
CA ASP A 62 27.81 -30.24 40.64
C ASP A 62 26.34 -30.23 40.20
N ARG A 63 25.43 -30.32 41.17
CA ARG A 63 23.98 -30.23 40.91
C ARG A 63 23.58 -28.82 40.50
N ALA A 64 24.15 -27.79 41.13
CA ALA A 64 23.91 -26.41 40.73
C ALA A 64 24.38 -26.15 39.28
N LEU A 65 25.56 -26.67 38.91
CA LEU A 65 26.10 -26.57 37.54
C LEU A 65 25.15 -27.21 36.51
N LEU A 66 24.62 -28.40 36.81
CA LEU A 66 23.67 -29.09 35.93
C LEU A 66 22.41 -28.26 35.69
N ILE A 67 21.86 -27.65 36.74
CA ILE A 67 20.67 -26.79 36.64
C ILE A 67 20.97 -25.54 35.84
N LEU A 68 22.14 -24.91 36.02
CA LEU A 68 22.55 -23.76 35.21
C LEU A 68 22.74 -24.11 33.72
N LYS A 69 23.24 -25.31 33.42
CA LYS A 69 23.31 -25.81 32.03
C LYS A 69 21.90 -25.99 31.44
N LYS A 70 20.99 -26.60 32.20
CA LYS A 70 19.57 -26.76 31.80
C LYS A 70 18.91 -25.41 31.56
N LYS A 71 19.17 -24.44 32.45
CA LYS A 71 18.70 -23.05 32.35
C LYS A 71 19.14 -22.41 31.03
N ARG A 72 20.43 -22.48 30.71
CA ARG A 72 20.98 -21.91 29.46
C ARG A 72 20.44 -22.57 28.20
N TYR A 73 20.19 -23.87 28.24
CA TYR A 73 19.51 -24.57 27.15
C TYR A 73 18.07 -24.07 26.94
N GLN A 74 17.33 -23.81 28.02
CA GLN A 74 15.98 -23.24 27.93
C GLN A 74 15.97 -21.81 27.39
N GLU A 75 16.95 -20.98 27.78
CA GLU A 75 17.14 -19.63 27.22
C GLU A 75 17.33 -19.69 25.70
N ASN A 76 18.20 -20.57 25.21
CA ASN A 76 18.38 -20.76 23.76
C ASN A 76 17.09 -21.16 23.04
N ILE A 77 16.26 -22.01 23.64
CA ILE A 77 14.95 -22.39 23.07
C ILE A 77 14.01 -21.18 23.04
N ILE A 78 13.99 -20.35 24.09
CA ILE A 78 13.19 -19.12 24.12
C ILE A 78 13.66 -18.19 23.00
N ASP A 79 14.97 -17.98 22.85
CA ASP A 79 15.52 -17.12 21.78
C ASP A 79 15.14 -17.62 20.39
N GLN A 80 15.20 -18.94 20.15
CA GLN A 80 14.73 -19.54 18.90
C GLN A 80 13.23 -19.33 18.70
N THR A 81 12.43 -19.49 19.75
CA THR A 81 10.98 -19.29 19.71
C THR A 81 10.62 -17.84 19.41
N LEU A 82 11.35 -16.88 19.98
CA LEU A 82 11.19 -15.45 19.70
C LEU A 82 11.54 -15.11 18.23
N LYS A 83 12.60 -15.71 17.68
CA LYS A 83 12.92 -15.59 16.25
C LYS A 83 11.80 -16.14 15.36
N HIS A 84 11.23 -17.29 15.71
CA HIS A 84 10.09 -17.84 14.97
C HIS A 84 8.84 -16.97 15.10
N LEU A 85 8.62 -16.36 16.26
CA LEU A 85 7.50 -15.45 16.49
C LEU A 85 7.59 -14.21 15.60
N SER A 86 8.78 -13.61 15.49
CA SER A 86 9.03 -12.51 14.54
C SER A 86 8.77 -12.93 13.09
N LYS A 87 9.17 -14.15 12.69
CA LYS A 87 8.83 -14.69 11.35
C LYS A 87 7.33 -14.84 11.12
N ILE A 88 6.58 -15.29 12.12
CA ILE A 88 5.11 -15.40 12.01
C ILE A 88 4.47 -14.02 11.87
N GLU A 89 4.94 -13.04 12.65
CA GLU A 89 4.45 -11.66 12.55
C GLU A 89 4.74 -11.08 11.16
N GLN A 90 5.93 -11.32 10.60
CA GLN A 90 6.25 -10.96 9.23
C GLN A 90 5.33 -11.65 8.20
N MET A 91 5.12 -12.97 8.29
CA MET A 91 4.23 -13.69 7.37
C MET A 91 2.77 -13.17 7.43
N VAL A 92 2.29 -12.76 8.60
CA VAL A 92 0.96 -12.15 8.72
C VAL A 92 0.91 -10.81 7.98
N THR A 93 1.91 -9.96 8.15
CA THR A 93 1.99 -8.68 7.42
C THR A 93 2.12 -8.90 5.91
N ASP A 94 2.93 -9.86 5.48
CA ASP A 94 3.10 -10.20 4.07
C ASP A 94 1.78 -10.68 3.43
N LEU A 95 0.99 -11.47 4.16
CA LEU A 95 -0.34 -11.92 3.69
C LEU A 95 -1.34 -10.76 3.62
N GLU A 96 -1.36 -9.89 4.62
CA GLU A 96 -2.21 -8.69 4.64
C GLU A 96 -1.84 -7.76 3.45
N PHE A 97 -0.54 -7.62 3.14
CA PHE A 97 -0.08 -6.89 1.97
C PHE A 97 -0.48 -7.58 0.66
N ALA A 98 -0.33 -8.91 0.57
CA ALA A 98 -0.73 -9.67 -0.62
C ALA A 98 -2.23 -9.53 -0.91
N GLU A 99 -3.09 -9.43 0.12
CA GLU A 99 -4.51 -9.17 -0.05
C GLU A 99 -4.78 -7.79 -0.67
N VAL A 100 -4.08 -6.75 -0.21
CA VAL A 100 -4.16 -5.41 -0.79
C VAL A 100 -3.67 -5.43 -2.25
N GLN A 101 -2.54 -6.11 -2.50
CA GLN A 101 -1.98 -6.22 -3.84
C GLN A 101 -2.94 -6.93 -4.80
N GLN A 102 -3.61 -8.00 -4.35
CA GLN A 102 -4.65 -8.67 -5.12
C GLN A 102 -5.78 -7.70 -5.50
N ARG A 103 -6.30 -6.93 -4.53
CA ARG A 103 -7.35 -5.93 -4.80
C ARG A 103 -6.91 -4.86 -5.79
N VAL A 104 -5.67 -4.39 -5.70
CA VAL A 104 -5.11 -3.42 -6.67
C VAL A 104 -5.03 -4.03 -8.06
N THR A 105 -4.54 -5.27 -8.19
CA THR A 105 -4.47 -5.95 -9.50
C THR A 105 -5.86 -6.19 -10.11
N GLU A 106 -6.85 -6.52 -9.30
CA GLU A 106 -8.25 -6.66 -9.72
C GLU A 106 -8.80 -5.32 -10.22
N GLY A 107 -8.54 -4.23 -9.50
CA GLY A 107 -8.93 -2.87 -9.89
C GLY A 107 -8.28 -2.41 -11.20
N LEU A 108 -6.99 -2.67 -11.37
CA LEU A 108 -6.28 -2.39 -12.64
C LEU A 108 -6.85 -3.21 -13.79
N ARG A 109 -7.19 -4.48 -13.56
CA ARG A 109 -7.82 -5.33 -14.57
C ARG A 109 -9.19 -4.78 -14.98
N GLN A 110 -10.03 -4.41 -14.02
CA GLN A 110 -11.34 -3.79 -14.30
C GLN A 110 -11.19 -2.45 -15.03
N GLY A 111 -10.22 -1.62 -14.65
CA GLY A 111 -9.90 -0.38 -15.36
C GLY A 111 -9.45 -0.62 -16.81
N ASN A 112 -8.61 -1.63 -17.04
CA ASN A 112 -8.20 -2.01 -18.39
C ASN A 112 -9.38 -2.53 -19.23
N GLU A 113 -10.26 -3.37 -18.65
CA GLU A 113 -11.49 -3.80 -19.31
C GLU A 113 -12.42 -2.62 -19.65
N ALA A 114 -12.56 -1.65 -18.75
CA ALA A 114 -13.34 -0.44 -18.99
C ALA A 114 -12.74 0.42 -20.12
N LEU A 115 -11.42 0.62 -20.12
CA LEU A 115 -10.71 1.30 -21.20
C LEU A 115 -10.87 0.58 -22.54
N LYS A 116 -10.80 -0.76 -22.56
CA LYS A 116 -11.06 -1.54 -23.78
C LYS A 116 -12.48 -1.34 -24.31
N ARG A 117 -13.48 -1.33 -23.43
CA ARG A 117 -14.87 -1.06 -23.84
C ARG A 117 -15.03 0.37 -24.36
N MET A 118 -14.38 1.35 -23.73
CA MET A 118 -14.38 2.74 -24.21
C MET A 118 -13.71 2.84 -25.58
N ASN A 119 -12.56 2.18 -25.77
CA ASN A 119 -11.87 2.11 -27.05
C ASN A 119 -12.67 1.39 -28.14
N GLN A 120 -13.55 0.45 -27.79
CA GLN A 120 -14.48 -0.21 -28.71
C GLN A 120 -15.70 0.66 -29.08
N LEU A 121 -16.01 1.69 -28.27
CA LEU A 121 -17.09 2.65 -28.55
C LEU A 121 -16.62 3.78 -29.46
N PHE A 122 -15.31 4.03 -29.55
CA PHE A 122 -14.73 4.80 -30.64
C PHE A 122 -14.76 3.90 -31.90
N ASP A 123 -15.33 4.40 -33.00
CA ASP A 123 -15.49 3.62 -34.23
C ASP A 123 -14.12 3.09 -34.69
N ILE A 124 -14.00 1.77 -34.85
CA ILE A 124 -12.80 1.12 -35.40
C ILE A 124 -12.46 1.75 -36.76
N ASP A 125 -13.48 2.13 -37.53
CA ASP A 125 -13.33 2.82 -38.82
C ASP A 125 -12.67 4.21 -38.69
N GLU A 126 -12.89 4.92 -37.58
CA GLU A 126 -12.27 6.24 -37.35
C GLU A 126 -10.80 6.08 -36.90
N ILE A 127 -10.50 5.04 -36.11
CA ILE A 127 -9.13 4.70 -35.71
C ILE A 127 -8.33 4.19 -36.92
N ASP A 128 -8.91 3.30 -37.73
CA ASP A 128 -8.28 2.76 -38.94
C ASP A 128 -8.01 3.89 -39.96
N LYS A 129 -8.96 4.82 -40.14
CA LYS A 129 -8.73 6.03 -40.97
C LYS A 129 -7.63 6.91 -40.44
N ILE A 130 -7.61 7.21 -39.13
CA ILE A 130 -6.54 8.04 -38.56
C ILE A 130 -5.18 7.34 -38.68
N MET A 131 -5.12 6.02 -38.51
CA MET A 131 -3.90 5.24 -38.69
C MET A 131 -3.44 5.20 -40.16
N GLU A 132 -4.37 5.05 -41.11
CA GLU A 132 -4.09 5.13 -42.56
C GLU A 132 -3.61 6.54 -42.95
N GLU A 133 -4.32 7.60 -42.54
CA GLU A 133 -3.96 9.00 -42.82
C GLU A 133 -2.60 9.37 -42.21
N THR A 134 -2.31 8.91 -40.99
CA THR A 134 -1.00 9.17 -40.35
C THR A 134 0.13 8.44 -41.08
N LYS A 135 -0.12 7.21 -41.53
CA LYS A 135 0.85 6.42 -42.28
C LYS A 135 1.10 7.02 -43.66
N GLU A 136 0.04 7.43 -44.36
CA GLU A 136 0.14 8.11 -45.66
C GLU A 136 0.86 9.45 -45.54
N ALA A 137 0.57 10.24 -44.50
CA ALA A 137 1.29 11.49 -44.24
C ALA A 137 2.78 11.26 -43.93
N ALA A 138 3.11 10.22 -43.15
CA ALA A 138 4.50 9.85 -42.87
C ALA A 138 5.24 9.37 -44.12
N GLU A 139 4.59 8.58 -44.97
CA GLU A 139 5.13 8.12 -46.26
C GLU A 139 5.32 9.31 -47.22
N TYR A 140 4.36 10.22 -47.30
CA TYR A 140 4.45 11.45 -48.09
C TYR A 140 5.57 12.37 -47.60
N GLN A 141 5.75 12.52 -46.28
CA GLN A 141 6.88 13.27 -45.71
C GLN A 141 8.22 12.60 -46.04
N ALA A 142 8.30 11.27 -46.00
CA ALA A 142 9.50 10.54 -46.39
C ALA A 142 9.79 10.66 -47.89
N GLU A 143 8.76 10.66 -48.74
CA GLU A 143 8.89 10.87 -50.18
C GLU A 143 9.39 12.28 -50.49
N ILE A 144 8.82 13.31 -49.85
CA ILE A 144 9.31 14.69 -49.92
C ILE A 144 10.77 14.77 -49.46
N SER A 145 11.09 14.16 -48.32
CA SER A 145 12.46 14.18 -47.78
C SER A 145 13.46 13.49 -48.72
N ASN A 146 13.09 12.38 -49.34
CA ASN A 146 13.90 11.68 -50.33
C ASN A 146 14.05 12.48 -51.63
N MET A 147 12.99 13.16 -52.08
CA MET A 147 13.03 14.01 -53.26
C MET A 147 13.91 15.24 -53.05
N LEU A 148 13.79 15.89 -51.88
CA LEU A 148 14.56 17.08 -51.53
C LEU A 148 16.04 16.76 -51.25
N SER A 149 16.33 15.66 -50.55
CA SER A 149 17.73 15.25 -50.24
C SER A 149 18.55 14.86 -51.47
N GLY A 150 17.90 14.43 -52.57
CA GLY A 150 18.57 14.15 -53.85
C GLY A 150 18.80 15.38 -54.74
N GLN A 151 18.15 16.52 -54.45
CA GLN A 151 18.17 17.73 -55.29
C GLN A 151 18.91 18.93 -54.68
N LEU A 152 19.07 18.96 -53.35
CA LEU A 152 19.73 20.06 -52.65
C LEU A 152 21.26 19.83 -52.56
N SER A 153 22.04 20.87 -52.83
CA SER A 153 23.49 20.83 -52.59
C SER A 153 23.82 21.13 -51.12
N ASN A 154 25.02 20.76 -50.66
CA ASN A 154 25.46 21.05 -49.29
C ASN A 154 25.47 22.55 -48.96
N ALA A 155 25.58 23.43 -49.96
CA ALA A 155 25.50 24.88 -49.77
C ALA A 155 24.05 25.32 -49.52
N ASP A 156 23.09 24.77 -50.28
CA ASP A 156 21.66 25.09 -50.13
C ASP A 156 21.14 24.63 -48.76
N VAL A 157 21.56 23.46 -48.28
CA VAL A 157 21.21 22.96 -46.95
C VAL A 157 21.72 23.91 -45.85
N SER A 158 22.95 24.41 -45.97
CA SER A 158 23.53 25.32 -44.98
C SER A 158 22.84 26.69 -44.95
N ASP A 159 22.33 27.17 -46.09
CA ASP A 159 21.59 28.43 -46.14
C ASP A 159 20.17 28.29 -45.56
N VAL A 160 19.50 27.16 -45.79
CA VAL A 160 18.21 26.83 -45.15
C VAL A 160 18.36 26.65 -43.63
N GLU A 161 19.45 26.06 -43.16
CA GLU A 161 19.74 25.94 -41.71
C GLU A 161 19.88 27.31 -41.04
N LYS A 162 20.53 28.29 -41.70
CA LYS A 162 20.62 29.67 -41.19
C LYS A 162 19.27 30.36 -41.17
N GLU A 163 18.46 30.21 -42.23
CA GLU A 163 17.11 30.77 -42.27
C GLU A 163 16.21 30.18 -41.16
N LEU A 164 16.34 28.87 -40.88
CA LEU A 164 15.66 28.22 -39.76
C LEU A 164 16.12 28.78 -38.41
N GLU A 165 17.42 29.02 -38.23
CA GLU A 165 17.97 29.62 -37.01
C GLU A 165 17.48 31.06 -36.81
N GLU A 166 17.37 31.85 -37.88
CA GLU A 166 16.77 33.19 -37.84
C GLU A 166 15.27 33.16 -37.46
N LEU A 167 14.51 32.19 -37.99
CA LEU A 167 13.09 32.01 -37.64
C LEU A 167 12.89 31.56 -36.19
N LEU A 168 13.78 30.71 -35.67
CA LEU A 168 13.79 30.31 -34.26
C LEU A 168 14.16 31.49 -33.35
N ALA A 169 15.13 32.31 -33.74
CA ALA A 169 15.52 33.51 -33.01
C ALA A 169 14.42 34.60 -33.03
N ALA A 170 13.62 34.67 -34.10
CA ALA A 170 12.46 35.55 -34.22
C ALA A 170 11.24 35.07 -33.42
N GLN A 171 11.22 33.80 -32.99
CA GLN A 171 10.19 33.25 -32.12
C GLN A 171 10.46 33.73 -30.68
N VAL A 172 9.71 34.77 -30.26
CA VAL A 172 9.77 35.30 -28.90
C VAL A 172 9.44 34.17 -27.91
N PRO A 173 10.24 33.93 -26.86
CA PRO A 173 9.89 32.97 -25.83
C PRO A 173 8.56 33.39 -25.20
N VAL A 174 7.56 32.52 -25.30
CA VAL A 174 6.32 32.68 -24.56
C VAL A 174 6.66 32.43 -23.09
N ASP A 175 6.64 33.50 -22.28
CA ASP A 175 6.65 33.37 -20.83
C ASP A 175 5.38 32.61 -20.41
N LEU A 176 5.53 31.30 -20.23
CA LEU A 176 4.53 30.46 -19.61
C LEU A 176 4.41 30.94 -18.14
N PRO A 177 3.20 31.29 -17.66
CA PRO A 177 3.04 31.71 -16.29
C PRO A 177 3.46 30.59 -15.34
N GLU A 178 4.21 30.96 -14.30
CA GLU A 178 4.68 30.05 -13.26
C GLU A 178 3.48 29.35 -12.59
N VAL A 179 3.56 28.02 -12.47
CA VAL A 179 2.49 27.20 -11.87
C VAL A 179 2.23 27.72 -10.45
N PRO A 180 0.99 28.07 -10.05
CA PRO A 180 0.76 28.64 -8.74
C PRO A 180 1.11 27.66 -7.60
N ASP A 181 2.18 27.94 -6.87
CA ASP A 181 2.61 27.23 -5.64
C ASP A 181 1.82 27.68 -4.40
N HIS A 182 0.51 27.90 -4.53
CA HIS A 182 -0.31 28.16 -3.34
C HIS A 182 -0.58 26.86 -2.60
N GLU A 183 0.14 26.66 -1.48
CA GLU A 183 -0.24 25.69 -0.46
C GLU A 183 -1.71 25.90 -0.09
N MET A 184 -2.53 24.87 -0.28
CA MET A 184 -3.94 24.91 0.12
C MET A 184 -4.03 25.22 1.61
N PRO A 185 -4.94 26.12 2.04
CA PRO A 185 -5.03 26.50 3.44
C PRO A 185 -5.35 25.28 4.30
N GLU A 186 -4.44 24.99 5.23
CA GLU A 186 -4.63 24.00 6.28
C GLU A 186 -5.90 24.34 7.07
N LYS A 187 -6.82 23.37 7.18
CA LYS A 187 -8.02 23.49 8.01
C LYS A 187 -7.59 23.69 9.47
N VAL A 188 -7.60 24.94 9.92
CA VAL A 188 -7.43 25.26 11.33
C VAL A 188 -8.68 24.77 12.06
N ALA A 189 -8.52 23.73 12.87
CA ALA A 189 -9.56 23.24 13.76
C ALA A 189 -9.98 24.36 14.73
N GLU A 190 -11.22 24.84 14.61
CA GLU A 190 -11.81 25.75 15.57
C GLU A 190 -11.89 25.07 16.94
N LYS A 191 -11.09 25.59 17.87
CA LYS A 191 -11.16 25.25 19.29
C LYS A 191 -12.49 25.75 19.86
N GLU A 192 -13.21 24.81 20.49
CA GLU A 192 -14.34 25.05 21.38
C GLU A 192 -14.09 26.26 22.29
N LYS A 193 -15.03 27.22 22.31
CA LYS A 193 -15.14 28.21 23.37
C LYS A 193 -16.53 28.14 24.01
N GLU A 194 -16.48 28.08 25.33
CA GLU A 194 -17.55 27.81 26.27
C GLU A 194 -18.73 28.81 26.20
N LYS A 195 -19.91 28.28 26.55
CA LYS A 195 -21.18 28.98 26.69
C LYS A 195 -21.13 30.05 27.78
N PRO A 196 -21.79 31.22 27.61
CA PRO A 196 -22.29 31.98 28.73
C PRO A 196 -23.75 31.62 29.06
N ARG A 197 -23.94 31.50 30.38
CA ARG A 197 -25.13 31.16 31.17
C ARG A 197 -26.25 32.18 30.95
N ARG A 198 -27.46 31.72 30.57
CA ARG A 198 -28.66 32.58 30.51
C ARG A 198 -29.18 32.85 31.93
N GLU A 199 -29.19 34.12 32.32
CA GLU A 199 -29.88 34.62 33.50
C GLU A 199 -31.40 34.52 33.31
N LYS A 200 -32.08 34.14 34.39
CA LYS A 200 -33.53 34.13 34.49
C LYS A 200 -34.01 35.55 34.68
N ILE A 201 -34.96 36.01 33.87
CA ILE A 201 -35.82 37.15 34.20
C ILE A 201 -37.27 36.66 34.11
N ALA A 202 -37.95 36.78 35.24
CA ALA A 202 -39.38 36.57 35.41
C ALA A 202 -40.15 37.85 35.07
N LEU A 203 -41.39 37.69 34.62
CA LEU A 203 -42.62 38.48 34.86
C LEU A 203 -43.49 38.36 33.59
N GLU A 204 -44.67 37.72 33.65
CA GLU A 204 -45.95 38.24 34.19
C GLU A 204 -46.73 39.00 33.11
N ALA A 205 -47.76 38.33 32.58
CA ALA A 205 -49.09 38.83 32.16
C ALA A 205 -49.83 37.73 31.38
#